data_AF-A0A935Z4T6-F1
#
_entry.id   AF-A0A935Z4T6-F1
#
_cell.length_a   1.000
_cell.length_b   1.000
_cell.length_c   1.000
_cell.angle_alpha   90.00
_cell.angle_beta   90.00
_cell.angle_gamma   90.00
#
_symmetry.space_group_name_H-M   'P 1'
#
loop_
_entity.id
_entity.type
_entity.pdbx_description
1 polymer ?
#
loop_
_entity_poly.entity_id
_entity_poly.type
_entity_poly.pdbx_seq_one_letter_code
_entity_poly.pdbx_strand_id
1 'polypeptide(L)'
;MLKFELGKYRGVIISIALFLLLDALVLSFNFYISFQMTDDAVGINVAGRQRMLSQQMAKSLYMLDATKDDAIFFKRTLAELQSSQELFDQTLKAFIHGGQVKGVGNGMVDFRPITRQKAKESLQDAAAIWESYNIAITQLINAATSSNDISGDLSKAKGMAKTHTLILLELMNNLTIELEQHAASEAIRLRTIQLVCMALAIINFFFIIFHLLRRLSERDLQIDRARRETMEILETVNEGLFLIDRQLIIGEQHSAALNSILGQVSLGGKSFQRVLDALMSEKMRKQHAVLWICCLTPMLKPN
;
A
#
# COMPACT_ATOMS: atom_id res chain seq x y z
N MET A 1 32.69 11.92 -6.32
CA MET A 1 31.67 11.41 -7.27
C MET A 1 31.78 9.89 -7.25
N LEU A 2 30.88 9.18 -6.56
CA LEU A 2 30.94 7.72 -6.44
C LEU A 2 30.69 7.08 -7.82
N LYS A 3 31.76 6.76 -8.56
CA LYS A 3 31.68 5.82 -9.67
C LYS A 3 31.55 4.42 -9.07
N PHE A 4 30.32 4.03 -8.76
CA PHE A 4 30.02 2.63 -8.46
C PHE A 4 30.46 1.80 -9.67
N GLU A 5 31.32 0.81 -9.43
CA GLU A 5 31.64 -0.32 -10.34
C GLU A 5 30.37 -1.14 -10.61
N LEU A 6 29.40 -0.53 -11.30
CA LEU A 6 28.04 -1.05 -11.50
C LEU A 6 28.07 -2.34 -12.31
N GLY A 7 29.09 -2.60 -13.13
CA GLY A 7 29.18 -3.77 -14.00
C GLY A 7 29.05 -5.11 -13.26
N LYS A 8 29.70 -5.27 -12.09
CA LYS A 8 29.70 -6.53 -11.32
C LYS A 8 28.35 -6.82 -10.65
N TYR A 9 27.65 -5.76 -10.22
CA TYR A 9 26.40 -5.83 -9.45
C TYR A 9 25.15 -5.47 -10.25
N ARG A 10 25.28 -5.06 -11.52
CA ARG A 10 24.18 -4.57 -12.37
C ARG A 10 22.96 -5.49 -12.37
N GLY A 11 23.16 -6.80 -12.53
CA GLY A 11 22.06 -7.76 -12.53
C GLY A 11 21.36 -7.88 -11.16
N VAL A 12 22.09 -7.76 -10.05
CA VAL A 12 21.49 -7.80 -8.70
C VAL A 12 20.68 -6.54 -8.44
N ILE A 13 21.23 -5.38 -8.82
CA ILE A 13 20.57 -4.08 -8.66
C ILE A 13 19.29 -4.02 -9.50
N ILE A 14 19.32 -4.53 -10.74
CA ILE A 14 18.12 -4.57 -11.60
C ILE A 14 17.03 -5.45 -10.98
N SER A 15 17.37 -6.64 -10.46
CA SER A 15 16.38 -7.53 -9.83
C SER A 15 15.76 -6.91 -8.58
N ILE A 16 16.56 -6.26 -7.73
CA ILE A 16 16.07 -5.57 -6.53
C ILE A 16 15.19 -4.38 -6.92
N ALA A 17 15.60 -3.58 -7.91
CA ALA A 17 14.81 -2.44 -8.38
C ALA A 17 13.46 -2.88 -8.95
N LEU A 18 13.43 -3.97 -9.73
CA LEU A 18 12.20 -4.54 -10.28
C LEU A 18 11.27 -5.05 -9.17
N PHE A 19 11.83 -5.70 -8.15
CA PHE A 19 11.08 -6.16 -6.98
C PHE A 19 10.44 -5.00 -6.22
N LEU A 20 11.23 -3.97 -5.89
CA LEU A 20 10.72 -2.78 -5.18
C LEU A 20 9.65 -2.04 -5.99
N LEU A 21 9.79 -2.01 -7.32
CA LEU A 21 8.79 -1.41 -8.21
C LEU A 21 7.47 -2.21 -8.20
N LEU A 22 7.54 -3.55 -8.24
CA LEU A 22 6.35 -4.40 -8.13
C LEU A 22 5.66 -4.24 -6.77
N ASP A 23 6.42 -4.23 -5.68
CA ASP A 23 5.87 -4.02 -4.32
C ASP A 23 5.21 -2.64 -4.19
N ALA A 24 5.86 -1.59 -4.69
CA ALA A 24 5.29 -0.24 -4.67
C ALA A 24 3.98 -0.14 -5.45
N LEU A 25 3.89 -0.84 -6.59
CA LEU A 25 2.68 -0.87 -7.42
C LEU A 25 1.55 -1.61 -6.69
N VAL A 26 1.83 -2.76 -6.07
CA VAL A 26 0.87 -3.49 -5.23
C VAL A 26 0.37 -2.64 -4.07
N LEU A 27 1.27 -1.97 -3.33
CA LEU A 27 0.94 -1.07 -2.22
C LEU A 27 0.08 0.10 -2.68
N SER A 28 0.41 0.72 -3.81
CA SER A 28 -0.35 1.84 -4.37
C SER A 28 -1.77 1.43 -4.74
N PHE A 29 -1.93 0.27 -5.38
CA PHE A 29 -3.26 -0.30 -5.65
C PHE A 29 -4.02 -0.61 -4.36
N ASN A 30 -3.35 -1.18 -3.35
CA ASN A 30 -3.97 -1.46 -2.07
C ASN A 30 -4.50 -0.18 -1.38
N PHE A 31 -3.70 0.89 -1.40
CA PHE A 31 -4.06 2.18 -0.81
C PHE A 31 -5.18 2.88 -1.56
N TYR A 32 -5.13 2.91 -2.90
CA TYR A 32 -6.17 3.51 -3.74
C TYR A 32 -7.54 2.91 -3.41
N ILE A 33 -7.62 1.59 -3.28
CA ILE A 33 -8.90 0.95 -3.05
C ILE A 33 -9.38 1.09 -1.60
N SER A 34 -8.46 1.19 -0.62
CA SER A 34 -8.82 1.46 0.77
C SER A 34 -9.60 2.77 0.95
N PHE A 35 -9.39 3.77 0.07
CA PHE A 35 -10.20 5.00 0.11
C PHE A 35 -11.65 4.79 -0.31
N GLN A 36 -11.91 3.92 -1.29
CA GLN A 36 -13.26 3.65 -1.78
C GLN A 36 -14.17 3.03 -0.70
N MET A 37 -13.61 2.34 0.29
CA MET A 37 -14.34 1.75 1.41
C MET A 37 -14.91 2.78 2.41
N THR A 38 -14.40 4.02 2.43
CA THR A 38 -14.87 5.05 3.40
C THR A 38 -16.22 5.63 2.97
N ASP A 39 -16.47 5.75 1.67
CA ASP A 39 -17.72 6.30 1.12
C ASP A 39 -18.91 5.37 1.36
N ASP A 40 -18.69 4.04 1.30
CA ASP A 40 -19.72 3.02 1.52
C ASP A 40 -20.29 3.08 2.95
N ALA A 41 -19.44 3.26 3.97
CA ALA A 41 -19.88 3.34 5.36
C ALA A 41 -20.77 4.56 5.64
N VAL A 42 -20.49 5.69 4.97
CA VAL A 42 -21.32 6.90 5.11
C VAL A 42 -22.67 6.70 4.43
N GLY A 43 -22.70 6.09 3.25
CA GLY A 43 -23.95 5.76 2.54
C GLY A 43 -24.85 4.83 3.34
N ILE A 44 -24.29 3.76 3.95
CA ILE A 44 -25.03 2.82 4.80
C ILE A 44 -25.68 3.55 5.99
N ASN A 45 -24.93 4.41 6.69
CA ASN A 45 -25.43 5.15 7.84
C ASN A 45 -26.54 6.14 7.46
N VAL A 46 -26.37 6.86 6.34
CA VAL A 46 -27.37 7.82 5.84
C VAL A 46 -28.63 7.11 5.36
N ALA A 47 -28.51 5.93 4.74
CA ALA A 47 -29.64 5.08 4.38
C ALA A 47 -30.35 4.54 5.62
N GLY A 48 -29.60 4.06 6.62
CA GLY A 48 -30.16 3.61 7.90
C GLY A 48 -30.95 4.70 8.61
N ARG A 49 -30.51 5.97 8.52
CA ARG A 49 -31.27 7.12 9.05
C ARG A 49 -32.63 7.29 8.37
N GLN A 50 -32.79 6.98 7.08
CA GLN A 50 -34.08 7.09 6.40
C GLN A 50 -35.15 6.20 7.05
N ARG A 51 -34.76 5.00 7.52
CA ARG A 51 -35.65 4.11 8.29
C ARG A 51 -36.14 4.81 9.55
N MET A 52 -35.23 5.41 10.32
CA MET A 52 -35.57 6.13 11.54
C MET A 52 -36.49 7.33 11.24
N LEU A 53 -36.15 8.13 10.24
CA LEU A 53 -36.95 9.31 9.85
C LEU A 53 -38.36 8.92 9.42
N SER A 54 -38.54 7.82 8.70
CA SER A 54 -39.88 7.31 8.31
C SER A 54 -40.78 7.04 9.52
N GLN A 55 -40.21 6.47 10.58
CA GLN A 55 -40.92 6.18 11.84
C GLN A 55 -41.09 7.44 12.69
N GLN A 56 -40.09 8.31 12.71
CA GLN A 56 -40.12 9.56 13.45
C GLN A 56 -41.22 10.48 12.92
N MET A 57 -41.37 10.62 11.60
CA MET A 57 -42.48 11.37 11.01
C MET A 57 -43.84 10.81 11.42
N ALA A 58 -44.03 9.49 11.35
CA ALA A 58 -45.28 8.86 11.78
C ALA A 58 -45.57 9.13 13.26
N LYS A 59 -44.57 8.94 14.13
CA LYS A 59 -44.66 9.25 15.56
C LYS A 59 -45.05 10.71 15.79
N SER A 60 -44.39 11.67 15.13
CA SER A 60 -44.69 13.09 15.27
C SER A 60 -46.12 13.41 14.85
N LEU A 61 -46.64 12.80 13.78
CA LEU A 61 -48.04 12.98 13.36
C LEU A 61 -49.04 12.52 14.44
N TYR A 62 -48.81 11.38 15.09
CA TYR A 62 -49.66 10.94 16.20
C TYR A 62 -49.50 11.81 17.46
N MET A 63 -48.28 12.30 17.72
CA MET A 63 -48.03 13.19 18.86
C MET A 63 -48.67 14.57 18.70
N LEU A 64 -48.77 15.11 17.48
CA LEU A 64 -49.44 16.40 17.23
C LEU A 64 -50.91 16.38 17.68
N ASP A 65 -51.60 15.26 17.48
CA ASP A 65 -52.97 15.07 17.92
C ASP A 65 -53.09 15.00 19.46
N ALA A 66 -52.14 14.30 20.09
CA ALA A 66 -52.09 14.15 21.54
C ALA A 66 -51.65 15.42 22.28
N THR A 67 -50.97 16.35 21.60
CA THR A 67 -50.39 17.57 22.19
C THR A 67 -51.12 18.85 21.77
N LYS A 68 -52.29 18.74 21.14
CA LYS A 68 -53.07 19.89 20.64
C LYS A 68 -53.39 20.94 21.71
N ASP A 69 -53.52 20.53 22.97
CA ASP A 69 -53.85 21.40 24.10
C ASP A 69 -52.59 22.01 24.77
N ASP A 70 -51.39 21.60 24.34
CA ASP A 70 -50.11 22.09 24.83
C ASP A 70 -49.31 22.76 23.70
N ALA A 71 -49.42 24.09 23.62
CA ALA A 71 -48.82 24.87 22.54
C ALA A 71 -47.28 24.71 22.43
N ILE A 72 -46.58 24.50 23.56
CA ILE A 72 -45.12 24.36 23.56
C ILE A 72 -44.73 23.01 22.96
N PHE A 73 -45.37 21.94 23.44
CA PHE A 73 -45.12 20.59 22.92
C PHE A 73 -45.60 20.43 21.48
N PHE A 74 -46.73 21.03 21.11
CA PHE A 74 -47.23 21.06 19.75
C PHE A 74 -46.19 21.68 18.81
N LYS A 75 -45.71 22.89 19.12
CA LYS A 75 -44.71 23.59 18.29
C LYS A 75 -43.41 22.80 18.14
N ARG A 76 -42.94 22.17 19.22
CA ARG A 76 -41.75 21.31 19.19
C ARG A 76 -41.96 20.07 18.31
N THR A 77 -43.11 19.42 18.43
CA THR A 77 -43.46 18.23 17.64
C THR A 77 -43.61 18.58 16.16
N LEU A 78 -44.17 19.75 15.85
CA LEU A 78 -44.29 20.26 14.48
C LEU A 78 -42.91 20.53 13.86
N ALA A 79 -42.00 21.15 14.62
CA ALA A 79 -40.62 21.37 14.18
C ALA A 79 -39.87 20.04 13.95
N GLU A 80 -40.09 19.02 14.80
CA GLU A 80 -39.53 17.69 14.61
C GLU A 80 -40.06 17.01 13.33
N LEU A 81 -41.38 17.13 13.07
CA LEU A 81 -41.99 16.62 11.84
C LEU A 81 -41.39 17.29 10.60
N GLN A 82 -41.32 18.63 10.60
CA GLN A 82 -40.76 19.41 9.49
C GLN A 82 -39.30 19.03 9.23
N SER A 83 -38.47 19.02 10.27
CA SER A 83 -37.05 18.66 10.11
C SER A 83 -36.88 17.22 9.61
N SER A 84 -37.72 16.29 10.07
CA SER A 84 -37.65 14.90 9.63
C SER A 84 -38.07 14.73 8.17
N GLN A 85 -39.12 15.44 7.76
CA GLN A 85 -39.62 15.45 6.38
C GLN A 85 -38.60 16.07 5.41
N GLU A 86 -38.03 17.22 5.75
CA GLU A 86 -37.00 17.87 4.94
C GLU A 86 -35.75 17.00 4.79
N LEU A 87 -35.27 16.40 5.89
CA LEU A 87 -34.08 15.57 5.88
C LEU A 87 -34.29 14.27 5.11
N PHE A 88 -35.48 13.67 5.21
CA PHE A 88 -35.84 12.49 4.43
C PHE A 88 -35.89 12.81 2.93
N ASP A 89 -36.61 13.86 2.55
CA ASP A 89 -36.78 14.30 1.16
C ASP A 89 -35.44 14.64 0.48
N GLN A 90 -34.61 15.45 1.15
CA GLN A 90 -33.28 15.82 0.62
C GLN A 90 -32.39 14.59 0.44
N THR A 91 -32.41 13.67 1.41
CA THR A 91 -31.58 12.46 1.34
C THR A 91 -32.06 11.53 0.23
N LEU A 92 -33.36 11.31 0.10
CA LEU A 92 -33.93 10.46 -0.95
C LEU A 92 -33.61 11.00 -2.36
N LYS A 93 -33.75 12.31 -2.56
CA LYS A 93 -33.39 12.98 -3.82
C LYS A 93 -31.90 12.85 -4.14
N ALA A 94 -31.03 13.03 -3.15
CA ALA A 94 -29.60 12.89 -3.33
C ALA A 94 -29.19 11.44 -3.64
N PHE A 95 -29.85 10.44 -3.08
CA PHE A 95 -29.60 9.05 -3.47
C PHE A 95 -29.97 8.76 -4.92
N ILE A 96 -31.01 9.41 -5.44
CA ILE A 96 -31.49 9.20 -6.83
C ILE A 96 -30.67 10.02 -7.84
N HIS A 97 -30.39 11.29 -7.54
CA HIS A 97 -29.83 12.26 -8.49
C HIS A 97 -28.40 12.71 -8.16
N GLY A 98 -27.86 12.30 -7.01
CA GLY A 98 -26.64 12.86 -6.45
C GLY A 98 -26.88 14.23 -5.80
N GLY A 99 -25.85 14.75 -5.12
CA GLY A 99 -25.87 16.04 -4.45
C GLY A 99 -25.46 15.94 -2.98
N GLN A 100 -25.51 17.08 -2.30
CA GLN A 100 -25.05 17.19 -0.92
C GLN A 100 -26.19 16.97 0.07
N VAL A 101 -25.92 16.15 1.10
CA VAL A 101 -26.85 15.92 2.21
C VAL A 101 -26.14 16.13 3.53
N LYS A 102 -26.91 16.46 4.56
CA LYS A 102 -26.39 16.46 5.92
C LYS A 102 -26.10 15.02 6.34
N GLY A 103 -24.85 14.71 6.66
CA GLY A 103 -24.45 13.38 7.18
C GLY A 103 -25.08 13.07 8.54
N VAL A 104 -24.74 11.93 9.14
CA VAL A 104 -25.17 11.59 10.52
C VAL A 104 -24.50 12.53 11.54
N GLY A 105 -23.35 13.13 11.19
CA GLY A 105 -22.79 14.29 11.90
C GLY A 105 -23.26 15.63 11.31
N ASN A 106 -22.82 16.76 11.90
CA ASN A 106 -23.13 18.10 11.37
C ASN A 106 -22.40 18.46 10.06
N GLY A 107 -21.65 17.53 9.46
CA GLY A 107 -20.96 17.73 8.19
C GLY A 107 -21.85 17.43 6.98
N MET A 108 -21.61 18.15 5.88
CA MET A 108 -22.21 17.85 4.58
C MET A 108 -21.43 16.72 3.91
N VAL A 109 -22.15 15.80 3.28
CA VAL A 109 -21.60 14.67 2.52
C VAL A 109 -22.10 14.80 1.08
N ASP A 110 -21.16 14.74 0.13
CA ASP A 110 -21.49 14.73 -1.29
C ASP A 110 -21.76 13.30 -1.77
N PHE A 111 -22.94 13.07 -2.35
CA PHE A 111 -23.34 11.76 -2.86
C PHE A 111 -23.34 11.75 -4.38
N ARG A 112 -22.84 10.65 -4.93
CA ARG A 112 -23.11 10.29 -6.33
C ARG A 112 -24.45 9.53 -6.41
N PRO A 113 -25.16 9.61 -7.55
CA PRO A 113 -26.36 8.82 -7.77
C PRO A 113 -26.12 7.33 -7.55
N ILE A 114 -27.04 6.66 -6.87
CA ILE A 114 -27.00 5.21 -6.72
C ILE A 114 -27.44 4.58 -8.05
N THR A 115 -26.51 3.87 -8.71
CA THR A 115 -26.72 3.29 -10.04
C THR A 115 -27.07 1.80 -10.01
N ARG A 116 -26.88 1.13 -8.87
CA ARG A 116 -27.07 -0.33 -8.76
C ARG A 116 -28.55 -0.69 -8.87
N GLN A 117 -28.88 -1.67 -9.69
CA GLN A 117 -30.26 -1.98 -10.10
C GLN A 117 -31.23 -2.15 -8.92
N LYS A 118 -30.96 -3.07 -7.99
CA LYS A 118 -31.86 -3.34 -6.85
C LYS A 118 -32.03 -2.16 -5.89
N ALA A 119 -30.93 -1.45 -5.62
CA ALA A 119 -30.97 -0.26 -4.77
C ALA A 119 -31.74 0.87 -5.45
N LYS A 120 -31.57 1.02 -6.77
CA LYS A 120 -32.31 1.98 -7.60
C LYS A 120 -33.80 1.66 -7.63
N GLU A 121 -34.19 0.40 -7.78
CA GLU A 121 -35.59 -0.05 -7.70
C GLU A 121 -36.21 0.36 -6.35
N SER A 122 -35.54 0.05 -5.23
CA SER A 122 -36.02 0.44 -3.89
C SER A 122 -36.18 1.95 -3.72
N LEU A 123 -35.28 2.75 -4.32
CA LEU A 123 -35.36 4.21 -4.29
C LEU A 123 -36.50 4.76 -5.15
N GLN A 124 -36.75 4.16 -6.32
CA GLN A 124 -37.83 4.57 -7.22
C GLN A 124 -39.19 4.27 -6.61
N ASP A 125 -39.36 3.08 -6.03
CA ASP A 125 -40.58 2.70 -5.31
C ASP A 125 -40.81 3.61 -4.09
N ALA A 126 -39.74 3.91 -3.35
CA ALA A 126 -39.81 4.82 -2.21
C ALA A 126 -40.21 6.23 -2.64
N ALA A 127 -39.64 6.75 -3.72
CA ALA A 127 -39.98 8.07 -4.26
C ALA A 127 -41.44 8.16 -4.70
N ALA A 128 -41.97 7.12 -5.35
CA ALA A 128 -43.37 7.08 -5.79
C ALA A 128 -44.34 7.16 -4.60
N ILE A 129 -44.04 6.43 -3.52
CA ILE A 129 -44.85 6.45 -2.29
C ILE A 129 -44.67 7.77 -1.53
N TRP A 130 -43.43 8.25 -1.46
CA TRP A 130 -43.06 9.45 -0.72
C TRP A 130 -43.74 10.70 -1.25
N GLU A 131 -43.87 10.87 -2.57
CA GLU A 131 -44.42 12.08 -3.18
C GLU A 131 -45.79 12.47 -2.57
N SER A 132 -46.73 11.52 -2.55
CA SER A 132 -48.07 11.74 -1.99
C SER A 132 -48.08 11.99 -0.49
N TYR A 133 -47.19 11.31 0.26
CA TYR A 133 -47.08 11.47 1.71
C TYR A 133 -46.45 12.81 2.08
N ASN A 134 -45.42 13.21 1.35
CA ASN A 134 -44.72 14.48 1.47
C ASN A 134 -45.71 15.65 1.27
N ILE A 135 -46.52 15.62 0.21
CA ILE A 135 -47.54 16.64 -0.05
C ILE A 135 -48.51 16.77 1.14
N ALA A 136 -48.98 15.66 1.70
CA ALA A 136 -49.89 15.68 2.86
C ALA A 136 -49.23 16.28 4.11
N ILE A 137 -47.96 15.96 4.38
CA ILE A 137 -47.19 16.55 5.49
C ILE A 137 -46.97 18.04 5.26
N THR A 138 -46.59 18.47 4.05
CA THR A 138 -46.38 19.88 3.71
C THR A 138 -47.66 20.70 3.88
N GLN A 139 -48.81 20.17 3.44
CA GLN A 139 -50.12 20.81 3.65
C GLN A 139 -50.40 21.05 5.15
N LEU A 140 -50.20 20.03 5.98
CA LEU A 140 -50.33 20.12 7.43
C LEU A 140 -49.39 21.17 8.05
N ILE A 141 -48.10 21.18 7.68
CA ILE A 141 -47.11 22.13 8.21
C ILE A 141 -47.50 23.57 7.84
N ASN A 142 -47.93 23.80 6.61
CA ASN A 142 -48.36 25.10 6.14
C ASN A 142 -49.62 25.59 6.89
N ALA A 143 -50.63 24.72 7.05
CA ALA A 143 -51.84 25.03 7.80
C ALA A 143 -51.53 25.39 9.27
N ALA A 144 -50.64 24.63 9.91
CA ALA A 144 -50.21 24.88 11.28
C ALA A 144 -49.44 26.20 11.43
N THR A 145 -48.63 26.57 10.43
CA THR A 145 -47.87 27.83 10.43
C THR A 145 -48.77 29.05 10.21
N SER A 146 -49.81 28.91 9.39
CA SER A 146 -50.82 29.95 9.14
C SER A 146 -51.88 30.06 10.24
N SER A 147 -51.76 29.31 11.35
CA SER A 147 -52.75 29.28 12.45
C SER A 147 -54.17 28.89 11.99
N ASN A 148 -54.28 28.07 10.95
CA ASN A 148 -55.54 27.51 10.47
C ASN A 148 -55.94 26.27 11.28
N ASP A 149 -57.20 25.84 11.14
CA ASP A 149 -57.62 24.53 11.64
C ASP A 149 -56.86 23.42 10.89
N ILE A 150 -56.08 22.63 11.64
CA ILE A 150 -55.24 21.56 11.12
C ILE A 150 -55.93 20.20 11.15
N SER A 151 -57.14 20.08 11.72
CA SER A 151 -57.77 18.80 12.05
C SER A 151 -57.96 17.91 10.82
N GLY A 152 -58.38 18.50 9.70
CA GLY A 152 -58.54 17.80 8.42
C GLY A 152 -57.22 17.32 7.83
N ASP A 153 -56.23 18.22 7.77
CA ASP A 153 -54.90 17.92 7.22
C ASP A 153 -54.15 16.89 8.07
N LEU A 154 -54.29 16.97 9.40
CA LEU A 154 -53.69 16.02 10.34
C LEU A 154 -54.30 14.63 10.19
N SER A 155 -55.63 14.53 10.03
CA SER A 155 -56.31 13.26 9.77
C SER A 155 -55.82 12.62 8.47
N LYS A 156 -55.71 13.41 7.40
CA LYS A 156 -55.19 12.98 6.10
C LYS A 156 -53.74 12.49 6.21
N ALA A 157 -52.87 13.27 6.83
CA ALA A 157 -51.47 12.92 7.03
C ALA A 157 -51.29 11.64 7.88
N LYS A 158 -52.06 11.48 8.96
CA LYS A 158 -52.10 10.23 9.75
C LYS A 158 -52.58 9.03 8.92
N GLY A 159 -53.57 9.22 8.05
CA GLY A 159 -54.04 8.17 7.13
C GLY A 159 -52.95 7.71 6.15
N MET A 160 -52.19 8.66 5.61
CA MET A 160 -51.03 8.37 4.76
C MET A 160 -49.93 7.64 5.55
N ALA A 161 -49.60 8.12 6.75
CA ALA A 161 -48.61 7.48 7.62
C ALA A 161 -48.97 6.02 7.91
N LYS A 162 -50.22 5.73 8.26
CA LYS A 162 -50.70 4.36 8.53
C LYS A 162 -50.46 3.41 7.36
N THR A 163 -50.57 3.90 6.13
CA THR A 163 -50.48 3.07 4.92
C THR A 163 -49.05 2.99 4.38
N HIS A 164 -48.29 4.09 4.45
CA HIS A 164 -47.00 4.21 3.76
C HIS A 164 -45.79 4.00 4.67
N THR A 165 -45.89 4.23 5.98
CA THR A 165 -44.72 4.21 6.89
C THR A 165 -44.03 2.84 6.94
N LEU A 166 -44.78 1.74 6.96
CA LEU A 166 -44.19 0.40 6.97
C LEU A 166 -43.55 0.05 5.63
N ILE A 167 -44.15 0.48 4.52
CA ILE A 167 -43.60 0.24 3.19
C ILE A 167 -42.31 1.03 2.99
N LEU A 168 -42.29 2.31 3.39
CA LEU A 168 -41.07 3.13 3.38
C LEU A 168 -39.99 2.53 4.30
N LEU A 169 -40.35 1.98 5.46
CA LEU A 169 -39.42 1.30 6.34
C LEU A 169 -38.79 0.09 5.67
N GLU A 170 -39.60 -0.74 5.00
CA GLU A 170 -39.14 -1.92 4.27
C GLU A 170 -38.22 -1.55 3.10
N LEU A 171 -38.62 -0.57 2.28
CA LEU A 171 -37.82 -0.09 1.15
C LEU A 171 -36.47 0.50 1.60
N MET A 172 -36.47 1.29 2.67
CA MET A 172 -35.23 1.83 3.24
C MET A 172 -34.38 0.74 3.90
N ASN A 173 -34.99 -0.28 4.50
CA ASN A 173 -34.27 -1.45 5.00
C ASN A 173 -33.61 -2.24 3.86
N ASN A 174 -34.33 -2.47 2.77
CA ASN A 174 -33.81 -3.16 1.59
C ASN A 174 -32.66 -2.38 0.95
N LEU A 175 -32.79 -1.05 0.84
CA LEU A 175 -31.71 -0.16 0.43
C LEU A 175 -30.48 -0.31 1.33
N THR A 176 -30.64 -0.24 2.66
CA THR A 176 -29.53 -0.40 3.60
C THR A 176 -28.84 -1.76 3.44
N ILE A 177 -29.62 -2.84 3.34
CA ILE A 177 -29.09 -4.21 3.15
C ILE A 177 -28.31 -4.32 1.83
N GLU A 178 -28.82 -3.77 0.74
CA GLU A 178 -28.14 -3.83 -0.57
C GLU A 178 -26.85 -3.00 -0.60
N LEU A 179 -26.78 -1.89 0.15
CA LEU A 179 -25.56 -1.12 0.36
C LEU A 179 -24.55 -1.87 1.24
N GLU A 180 -25.00 -2.48 2.33
CA GLU A 180 -24.16 -3.29 3.22
C GLU A 180 -23.56 -4.52 2.50
N GLN A 181 -24.39 -5.25 1.75
CA GLN A 181 -23.95 -6.40 0.96
C GLN A 181 -22.95 -5.97 -0.11
N HIS A 182 -23.13 -4.79 -0.72
CA HIS A 182 -22.18 -4.26 -1.68
C HIS A 182 -20.81 -4.04 -1.02
N ALA A 183 -20.79 -3.27 0.06
CA ALA A 183 -19.58 -2.91 0.79
C ALA A 183 -18.83 -4.16 1.26
N ALA A 184 -19.57 -5.15 1.78
CA ALA A 184 -19.00 -6.43 2.20
C ALA A 184 -18.41 -7.23 1.03
N SER A 185 -19.10 -7.28 -0.11
CA SER A 185 -18.62 -8.03 -1.29
C SER A 185 -17.36 -7.40 -1.90
N GLU A 186 -17.28 -6.06 -1.94
CA GLU A 186 -16.08 -5.35 -2.36
C GLU A 186 -14.94 -5.63 -1.38
N ALA A 187 -15.16 -5.50 -0.07
CA ALA A 187 -14.14 -5.81 0.95
C ALA A 187 -13.55 -7.22 0.81
N ILE A 188 -14.38 -8.23 0.50
CA ILE A 188 -13.92 -9.62 0.29
C ILE A 188 -13.09 -9.75 -0.98
N ARG A 189 -13.52 -9.15 -2.11
CA ARG A 189 -12.74 -9.14 -3.35
C ARG A 189 -11.36 -8.51 -3.14
N LEU A 190 -11.31 -7.42 -2.38
CA LEU A 190 -10.08 -6.72 -2.05
C LEU A 190 -9.14 -7.53 -1.19
N ARG A 191 -9.67 -8.17 -0.13
CA ARG A 191 -8.88 -9.06 0.71
C ARG A 191 -8.28 -10.22 -0.09
N THR A 192 -9.02 -10.73 -1.07
CA THR A 192 -8.56 -11.81 -1.95
C THR A 192 -7.43 -11.32 -2.86
N ILE A 193 -7.60 -10.16 -3.52
CA ILE A 193 -6.55 -9.55 -4.35
C ILE A 193 -5.29 -9.29 -3.51
N GLN A 194 -5.43 -8.75 -2.30
CA GLN A 194 -4.32 -8.48 -1.40
C GLN A 194 -3.57 -9.77 -1.02
N LEU A 195 -4.28 -10.85 -0.71
CA LEU A 195 -3.68 -12.14 -0.40
C LEU A 195 -2.90 -12.70 -1.60
N VAL A 196 -3.46 -12.59 -2.81
CA VAL A 196 -2.79 -13.01 -4.05
C VAL A 196 -1.54 -12.17 -4.31
N CYS A 197 -1.62 -10.85 -4.21
CA CYS A 197 -0.48 -9.96 -4.42
C CYS A 197 0.62 -10.20 -3.38
N MET A 198 0.27 -10.39 -2.12
CA MET A 198 1.24 -10.69 -1.06
C MET A 198 1.89 -12.05 -1.25
N ALA A 199 1.13 -13.07 -1.67
CA ALA A 199 1.70 -14.36 -2.05
C ALA A 199 2.67 -14.24 -3.22
N LEU A 200 2.32 -13.47 -4.26
CA LEU A 200 3.20 -13.20 -5.40
C LEU A 200 4.48 -12.46 -5.00
N ALA A 201 4.39 -11.47 -4.11
CA ALA A 201 5.56 -10.77 -3.59
C ALA A 201 6.50 -11.71 -2.82
N ILE A 202 5.94 -12.58 -1.96
CA ILE A 202 6.71 -13.60 -1.24
C ILE A 202 7.39 -14.57 -2.22
N ILE A 203 6.67 -15.05 -3.24
CA ILE A 203 7.24 -15.93 -4.27
C ILE A 203 8.37 -15.22 -5.03
N ASN A 204 8.17 -13.96 -5.41
CA ASN A 204 9.18 -13.17 -6.10
C ASN A 204 10.44 -12.97 -5.24
N PHE A 205 10.26 -12.67 -3.95
CA PHE A 205 11.35 -12.56 -2.99
C PHE A 205 12.18 -13.84 -2.91
N PHE A 206 11.54 -15.00 -2.75
CA PHE A 206 12.24 -16.28 -2.75
C PHE A 206 12.93 -16.57 -4.08
N PHE A 207 12.30 -16.22 -5.21
CA PHE A 207 12.91 -16.35 -6.52
C PHE A 207 14.20 -15.52 -6.65
N ILE A 208 14.19 -14.28 -6.17
CA ILE A 208 15.37 -13.40 -6.17
C ILE A 208 16.46 -13.94 -5.25
N ILE A 209 16.12 -14.35 -4.02
CA ILE A 209 17.08 -14.96 -3.10
C ILE A 209 17.74 -16.17 -3.75
N PHE A 210 16.94 -17.07 -4.31
CA PHE A 210 17.46 -18.29 -4.92
C PHE A 210 18.34 -18.00 -6.13
N HIS A 211 17.94 -17.06 -6.98
CA HIS A 211 18.75 -16.60 -8.10
C HIS A 211 20.09 -15.98 -7.63
N LEU A 212 20.05 -15.15 -6.59
CA LEU A 212 21.25 -14.52 -6.03
C LEU A 212 22.19 -15.55 -5.41
N LEU A 213 21.66 -16.50 -4.64
CA LEU A 213 22.43 -17.58 -4.02
C LEU A 213 23.09 -18.48 -5.09
N ARG A 214 22.35 -18.87 -6.13
CA ARG A 214 22.92 -19.63 -7.27
C ARG A 214 24.04 -18.85 -7.95
N ARG A 215 23.83 -17.57 -8.24
CA ARG A 215 24.82 -16.73 -8.90
C ARG A 215 26.09 -16.52 -8.05
N LEU A 216 25.97 -16.46 -6.73
CA LEU A 216 27.12 -16.40 -5.83
C LEU A 216 27.90 -17.72 -5.88
N SER A 217 27.21 -18.85 -5.74
CA SER A 217 27.85 -20.18 -5.77
C SER A 217 28.57 -20.47 -7.10
N GLU A 218 27.98 -20.11 -8.24
CA GLU A 218 28.62 -20.26 -9.56
C GLU A 218 29.89 -19.41 -9.69
N ARG A 219 29.87 -18.18 -9.14
CA ARG A 219 31.04 -17.29 -9.14
C ARG A 219 32.15 -17.80 -8.23
N ASP A 220 31.81 -18.35 -7.07
CA ASP A 220 32.79 -18.91 -6.15
C ASP A 220 33.52 -20.11 -6.78
N LEU A 221 32.79 -20.98 -7.49
CA LEU A 221 33.40 -22.10 -8.24
C LEU A 221 34.36 -21.64 -9.34
N GLN A 222 34.06 -20.55 -10.05
CA GLN A 222 34.96 -20.01 -11.07
C GLN A 222 36.23 -19.40 -10.46
N ILE A 223 36.09 -18.69 -9.34
CA ILE A 223 37.23 -18.12 -8.61
C ILE A 223 38.13 -19.24 -8.08
N ASP A 224 37.55 -20.31 -7.55
CA ASP A 224 38.30 -21.46 -7.04
C ASP A 224 39.02 -22.22 -8.16
N ARG A 225 38.39 -22.39 -9.33
CA ARG A 225 39.08 -22.99 -10.51
C ARG A 225 40.24 -22.12 -10.98
N ALA A 226 40.03 -20.82 -11.16
CA ALA A 226 41.09 -19.90 -11.60
C ALA A 226 42.26 -19.87 -10.59
N ARG A 227 41.96 -19.96 -9.29
CA ARG A 227 42.99 -20.10 -8.24
C ARG A 227 43.75 -21.42 -8.35
N ARG A 228 43.06 -22.54 -8.57
CA ARG A 228 43.71 -23.85 -8.74
C ARG A 228 44.61 -23.88 -9.97
N GLU A 229 44.14 -23.39 -11.11
CA GLU A 229 44.96 -23.33 -12.34
C GLU A 229 46.22 -22.47 -12.13
N THR A 230 46.08 -21.30 -11.49
CA THR A 230 47.24 -20.47 -11.15
C THR A 230 48.20 -21.20 -10.20
N MET A 231 47.66 -21.91 -9.20
CA MET A 231 48.47 -22.63 -8.22
C MET A 231 49.18 -23.84 -8.83
N GLU A 232 48.53 -24.59 -9.72
CA GLU A 232 49.11 -25.72 -10.45
C GLU A 232 50.24 -25.26 -11.39
N ILE A 233 50.08 -24.12 -12.06
CA ILE A 233 51.15 -23.48 -12.84
C ILE A 233 52.33 -23.15 -11.91
N LEU A 234 52.07 -22.49 -10.78
CA LEU A 234 53.12 -22.12 -9.82
C LEU A 234 53.82 -23.34 -9.21
N GLU A 235 53.09 -24.42 -8.94
CA GLU A 235 53.65 -25.64 -8.35
C GLU A 235 54.52 -26.42 -9.34
N THR A 236 54.13 -26.47 -10.62
CA THR A 236 54.80 -27.28 -11.64
C THR A 236 55.99 -26.58 -12.30
N VAL A 237 56.06 -25.25 -12.21
CA VAL A 237 57.16 -24.48 -12.83
C VAL A 237 58.44 -24.68 -12.03
N ASN A 238 59.49 -25.16 -12.71
CA ASN A 238 60.83 -25.37 -12.15
C ASN A 238 61.62 -24.06 -11.93
N GLU A 239 61.07 -22.93 -12.37
CA GLU A 239 61.66 -21.60 -12.19
C GLU A 239 61.04 -20.89 -10.97
N GLY A 240 61.82 -20.03 -10.31
CA GLY A 240 61.38 -19.25 -9.16
C GLY A 240 60.45 -18.11 -9.56
N LEU A 241 59.19 -18.40 -9.86
CA LEU A 241 58.16 -17.40 -10.14
C LEU A 241 57.50 -16.90 -8.85
N PHE A 242 57.39 -15.58 -8.71
CA PHE A 242 56.64 -14.91 -7.65
C PHE A 242 56.12 -13.58 -8.14
N LEU A 243 55.01 -13.15 -7.54
CA LEU A 243 54.45 -11.82 -7.77
C LEU A 243 54.95 -10.88 -6.68
N ILE A 244 55.21 -9.63 -7.03
CA ILE A 244 55.61 -8.58 -6.09
C ILE A 244 54.63 -7.41 -6.25
N ASP A 245 54.17 -6.85 -5.13
CA ASP A 245 53.33 -5.65 -5.16
C ASP A 245 54.15 -4.34 -5.30
N ARG A 246 53.47 -3.20 -5.37
CA ARG A 246 54.12 -1.88 -5.49
C ARG A 246 54.98 -1.53 -4.27
N GLN A 247 54.79 -2.21 -3.15
CA GLN A 247 55.51 -2.03 -1.89
C GLN A 247 56.69 -3.02 -1.77
N LEU A 248 57.03 -3.73 -2.85
CA LEU A 248 58.07 -4.76 -2.88
C LEU A 248 57.78 -5.93 -1.92
N ILE A 249 56.51 -6.23 -1.63
CA ILE A 249 56.11 -7.38 -0.84
C ILE A 249 55.81 -8.54 -1.77
N ILE A 250 56.37 -9.71 -1.45
CA ILE A 250 56.13 -10.95 -2.18
C ILE A 250 54.70 -11.40 -1.91
N GLY A 251 53.94 -11.64 -2.98
CA GLY A 251 52.58 -12.16 -2.90
C GLY A 251 52.52 -13.52 -2.18
N GLU A 252 51.38 -13.78 -1.53
CA GLU A 252 51.16 -15.05 -0.81
C GLU A 252 51.32 -16.28 -1.72
N GLN A 253 50.95 -16.16 -3.00
CA GLN A 253 51.10 -17.21 -4.00
C GLN A 253 52.44 -17.07 -4.73
N HIS A 254 53.27 -18.12 -4.69
CA HIS A 254 54.57 -18.21 -5.36
C HIS A 254 54.86 -19.67 -5.76
N SER A 255 55.81 -19.86 -6.67
CA SER A 255 56.19 -21.18 -7.16
C SER A 255 56.86 -22.04 -6.09
N ALA A 256 56.66 -23.36 -6.16
CA ALA A 256 57.29 -24.29 -5.24
C ALA A 256 58.83 -24.29 -5.38
N ALA A 257 59.32 -24.14 -6.61
CA ALA A 257 60.75 -24.03 -6.91
C ALA A 257 61.41 -22.84 -6.18
N LEU A 258 60.70 -21.73 -5.99
CA LEU A 258 61.23 -20.55 -5.31
C LEU A 258 61.70 -20.83 -3.87
N ASN A 259 60.98 -21.68 -3.13
CA ASN A 259 61.37 -22.06 -1.76
C ASN A 259 62.68 -22.85 -1.75
N SER A 260 62.91 -23.70 -2.76
CA SER A 260 64.18 -24.42 -2.92
C SER A 260 65.32 -23.52 -3.36
N ILE A 261 65.05 -22.55 -4.25
CA ILE A 261 66.04 -21.60 -4.79
C ILE A 261 66.51 -20.63 -3.71
N LEU A 262 65.59 -20.13 -2.87
CA LEU A 262 65.88 -19.15 -1.82
C LEU A 262 66.06 -19.77 -0.44
N GLY A 263 65.92 -21.10 -0.30
CA GLY A 263 66.16 -21.84 0.94
C GLY A 263 65.26 -21.45 2.13
N GLN A 264 64.09 -20.87 1.87
CA GLN A 264 63.13 -20.44 2.91
C GLN A 264 61.76 -21.07 2.68
N VAL A 265 61.09 -21.48 3.77
CA VAL A 265 59.82 -22.23 3.74
C VAL A 265 58.59 -21.32 3.64
N SER A 266 58.74 -20.01 3.91
CA SER A 266 57.63 -19.05 3.88
C SER A 266 58.13 -17.71 3.36
N LEU A 267 57.81 -17.41 2.10
CA LEU A 267 58.17 -16.16 1.43
C LEU A 267 56.98 -15.20 1.28
N GLY A 268 55.76 -15.71 1.34
CA GLY A 268 54.52 -14.93 1.25
C GLY A 268 54.45 -13.83 2.31
N GLY A 269 54.04 -12.62 1.91
CA GLY A 269 53.87 -11.48 2.80
C GLY A 269 55.17 -10.84 3.30
N LYS A 270 56.34 -11.37 2.91
CA LYS A 270 57.65 -10.77 3.26
C LYS A 270 58.07 -9.72 2.23
N SER A 271 58.74 -8.69 2.71
CA SER A 271 59.41 -7.72 1.82
C SER A 271 60.55 -8.41 1.07
N PHE A 272 60.52 -8.33 -0.25
CA PHE A 272 61.51 -8.90 -1.16
C PHE A 272 62.92 -8.39 -0.84
N GLN A 273 63.06 -7.11 -0.47
CA GLN A 273 64.33 -6.52 -0.06
C GLN A 273 64.94 -7.26 1.15
N ARG A 274 64.14 -7.52 2.19
CA ARG A 274 64.61 -8.22 3.39
C ARG A 274 65.03 -9.67 3.10
N VAL A 275 64.33 -10.35 2.19
CA VAL A 275 64.67 -11.72 1.78
C VAL A 275 66.01 -11.72 1.04
N LEU A 276 66.22 -10.77 0.13
CA LEU A 276 67.45 -10.65 -0.64
C LEU A 276 68.65 -10.25 0.25
N ASP A 277 68.42 -9.34 1.21
CA ASP A 277 69.43 -8.92 2.19
C ASP A 277 69.92 -10.07 3.06
N ALA A 278 69.03 -11.01 3.41
CA ALA A 278 69.36 -12.19 4.20
C ALA A 278 70.18 -13.24 3.43
N LEU A 279 70.07 -13.29 2.10
CA LEU A 279 70.76 -14.26 1.24
C LEU A 279 72.14 -13.79 0.77
N MET A 280 72.41 -12.49 0.80
CA MET A 280 73.69 -11.93 0.36
C MET A 280 74.70 -11.80 1.51
N SER A 281 75.88 -12.43 1.35
CA SER A 281 77.00 -12.21 2.25
C SER A 281 77.51 -10.77 2.19
N GLU A 282 78.12 -10.29 3.29
CA GLU A 282 78.59 -8.90 3.45
C GLU A 282 79.58 -8.46 2.34
N LYS A 283 80.28 -9.43 1.74
CA LYS A 283 81.26 -9.23 0.65
C LYS A 283 80.57 -8.99 -0.70
N MET A 284 79.48 -9.71 -1.01
CA MET A 284 78.69 -9.53 -2.24
C MET A 284 77.89 -8.22 -2.23
N ARG A 285 77.44 -7.78 -1.05
CA ARG A 285 76.69 -6.53 -0.84
C ARG A 285 77.47 -5.30 -1.29
N LYS A 286 78.80 -5.28 -1.08
CA LYS A 286 79.67 -4.16 -1.48
C LYS A 286 80.07 -4.21 -2.96
N GLN A 287 80.15 -5.40 -3.56
CA GLN A 287 80.64 -5.58 -4.94
C GLN A 287 79.55 -5.41 -6.00
N HIS A 288 78.29 -5.66 -5.66
CA HIS A 288 77.15 -5.58 -6.59
C HIS A 288 76.10 -4.51 -6.21
N ALA A 289 76.41 -3.58 -5.30
CA ALA A 289 75.52 -2.49 -4.91
C ALA A 289 75.01 -1.65 -6.12
N VAL A 290 75.81 -1.54 -7.17
CA VAL A 290 75.47 -0.82 -8.42
C VAL A 290 74.49 -1.62 -9.30
N LEU A 291 74.61 -2.97 -9.33
CA LEU A 291 73.66 -3.83 -10.05
C LEU A 291 72.27 -3.84 -9.37
N TRP A 292 72.25 -3.73 -8.04
CA TRP A 292 71.06 -3.62 -7.21
C TRP A 292 70.21 -2.40 -7.57
N ILE A 293 70.86 -1.25 -7.74
CA ILE A 293 70.19 -0.01 -8.16
C ILE A 293 69.62 -0.19 -9.57
N CYS A 294 70.38 -0.75 -10.54
CA CYS A 294 69.94 -0.88 -11.92
C CYS A 294 68.77 -1.86 -12.16
N CYS A 295 68.65 -2.97 -11.42
CA CYS A 295 67.56 -3.92 -11.63
C CYS A 295 66.26 -3.55 -10.91
N LEU A 296 66.33 -2.85 -9.77
CA LEU A 296 65.15 -2.44 -8.99
C LEU A 296 64.64 -1.02 -9.32
N THR A 297 65.49 -0.11 -9.82
CA THR A 297 65.07 1.27 -10.18
C THR A 297 63.99 1.37 -11.26
N PRO A 298 63.88 0.46 -12.27
CA PRO A 298 62.79 0.52 -13.23
C PRO A 298 61.43 0.16 -12.63
N MET A 299 61.40 -0.68 -11.58
CA MET A 299 60.17 -1.13 -10.92
C MET A 299 59.65 -0.16 -9.85
N LEU A 300 60.50 0.75 -9.36
CA LEU A 300 60.17 1.74 -8.32
C LEU A 300 59.68 3.09 -8.88
N LYS A 301 59.69 3.28 -10.21
CA LYS A 301 59.13 4.50 -10.81
C LYS A 301 57.61 4.42 -10.85
N PRO A 302 56.88 5.39 -10.26
CA PRO A 302 55.44 5.44 -10.36
C PRO A 302 55.04 5.80 -11.80
N ASN A 303 54.13 5.02 -12.37
CA ASN A 303 53.17 5.53 -13.35
C ASN A 303 51.94 6.04 -12.61
#